data_AF-X8J9G8-F1
#
_entry.id   AF-X8J9G8-F1
#
_cell.length_a   1.000
_cell.length_b   1.000
_cell.length_c   1.000
_cell.angle_alpha   90.00
_cell.angle_beta   90.00
_cell.angle_gamma   90.00
#
_symmetry.space_group_name_H-M   'P 1'
#
loop_
_entity.id
_entity.type
_entity.pdbx_description
1 polymer ?
#
loop_
_entity_poly.entity_id
_entity_poly.type
_entity_poly.pdbx_seq_one_letter_code
_entity_poly.pdbx_strand_id
1 'polypeptide(L)' 'MYRPETEDGEPIPEGAHNTKRNLSKLIAVDLLSIQPISGVHILRGDFTSPSTHARVSELVGDRGVDVVLSDMCANLSGP' A
#
# COMPACT_ATOMS: atom_id res chain seq x y z
N MET A 1 6.30 22.08 -19.78
CA MET A 1 5.72 22.02 -18.42
C MET A 1 4.38 21.30 -18.58
N TYR A 2 4.29 20.03 -18.21
CA TYR A 2 3.05 19.25 -18.34
C TYR A 2 2.04 19.72 -17.31
N ARG A 3 0.80 20.03 -17.72
CA ARG A 3 -0.30 20.41 -16.84
C ARG A 3 -1.34 19.30 -16.92
N PRO A 4 -1.54 18.50 -15.86
CA PRO A 4 -2.53 17.42 -15.90
C PRO A 4 -3.96 17.98 -16.02
N GLU A 5 -4.75 17.36 -16.90
CA GLU A 5 -6.15 17.69 -17.18
C GLU A 5 -7.03 16.47 -16.84
N THR A 6 -8.32 16.68 -16.58
CA THR A 6 -9.31 15.60 -16.44
C THR A 6 -9.63 14.95 -17.80
N GLU A 7 -10.37 13.84 -17.81
CA GLU A 7 -10.85 13.21 -19.06
C GLU A 7 -11.68 14.17 -19.94
N ASP A 8 -12.27 15.21 -19.34
CA ASP A 8 -13.03 16.26 -20.00
C ASP A 8 -12.17 17.47 -20.43
N GLY A 9 -10.85 17.43 -20.24
CA GLY A 9 -9.92 18.51 -20.60
C GLY A 9 -9.91 19.70 -19.64
N GLU A 10 -10.49 19.55 -18.44
CA GLU A 10 -10.51 20.60 -17.42
C GLU A 10 -9.26 20.54 -16.54
N PRO A 11 -8.74 21.68 -16.06
CA PRO A 11 -7.63 21.69 -15.12
C PRO A 11 -8.02 20.93 -13.86
N ILE A 12 -7.15 20.01 -13.39
CA ILE A 12 -7.40 19.37 -12.09
C ILE A 12 -7.48 20.46 -11.00
N PRO A 13 -8.58 20.54 -10.22
CA PRO A 13 -8.67 21.52 -9.14
C PRO A 13 -7.54 21.27 -8.14
N GLU A 14 -6.86 22.34 -7.69
CA GLU A 14 -5.90 22.24 -6.59
C GLU A 14 -6.60 21.67 -5.35
N GLY A 15 -6.20 20.47 -4.93
CA GLY A 15 -6.81 19.75 -3.81
C GLY A 15 -7.82 18.66 -4.19
N ALA A 16 -8.03 18.37 -5.49
CA ALA A 16 -8.88 17.27 -5.96
C ALA A 16 -8.24 15.88 -5.77
N HIS A 17 -7.85 15.53 -4.54
CA HIS A 17 -7.72 14.13 -4.16
C HIS A 17 -9.11 13.55 -3.98
N ASN A 18 -9.60 12.87 -5.03
CA ASN A 18 -10.81 12.06 -5.11
C ASN A 18 -11.50 11.82 -3.75
N THR A 19 -12.48 12.67 -3.43
CA THR A 19 -13.16 12.73 -2.13
C THR A 19 -14.18 11.61 -1.94
N LYS A 20 -14.29 10.65 -2.86
CA LYS A 20 -14.86 9.33 -2.53
C LYS A 20 -13.77 8.47 -1.90
N ARG A 21 -13.48 8.72 -0.61
CA ARG A 21 -12.73 7.76 0.22
C ARG A 21 -13.60 6.53 0.41
N ASN A 22 -13.62 5.63 -0.58
CA ASN A 22 -13.83 4.23 -0.28
C ASN A 22 -12.71 3.88 0.71
N LEU A 23 -13.07 3.42 1.91
CA LEU A 23 -12.13 2.96 2.92
C LEU A 23 -11.47 1.68 2.40
N SER A 24 -10.48 1.83 1.53
CA SER A 24 -9.67 0.74 1.01
C SER A 24 -8.90 0.13 2.19
N LYS A 25 -9.00 -1.20 2.36
CA LYS A 25 -8.24 -1.89 3.39
C LYS A 25 -6.76 -1.91 2.98
N LEU A 26 -5.93 -1.21 3.73
CA LEU A 26 -4.48 -1.19 3.51
C LEU A 26 -3.81 -2.12 4.52
N ILE A 27 -2.94 -3.01 4.02
CA ILE A 27 -2.15 -3.94 4.82
C ILE A 27 -0.68 -3.73 4.43
N ALA A 28 0.16 -3.44 5.41
CA ALA A 28 1.60 -3.29 5.23
C ALA A 28 2.33 -4.41 5.96
N VAL A 29 3.32 -5.03 5.31
CA VAL A 29 4.13 -6.09 5.88
C VAL A 29 5.60 -5.74 5.70
N ASP A 30 6.37 -5.74 6.78
CA ASP A 30 7.81 -5.51 6.75
C ASP A 30 8.51 -6.27 7.89
N LEU A 31 9.78 -6.61 7.68
CA LEU A 31 10.61 -7.23 8.72
C LEU A 31 10.94 -6.22 9.84
N LEU A 32 11.15 -4.96 9.45
CA LEU A 32 11.45 -3.85 10.34
C LEU A 32 10.18 -3.20 10.89
N SER A 33 10.34 -2.45 11.99
CA SER A 33 9.22 -1.70 12.56
C SER A 33 8.87 -0.49 11.69
N ILE A 34 7.61 -0.40 11.28
CA ILE A 34 7.05 0.78 10.63
C ILE A 34 6.32 1.62 11.68
N GLN A 35 6.47 2.94 11.64
CA GLN A 35 5.67 3.84 12.48
C GLN A 35 4.18 3.70 12.15
N PRO A 36 3.26 3.71 13.13
CA PRO A 36 1.84 3.60 12.87
C PRO A 36 1.33 4.64 11.87
N ILE A 37 0.64 4.19 10.82
CA ILE A 37 0.00 5.03 9.81
C ILE A 37 -1.51 4.87 9.95
N SER A 38 -2.23 6.00 10.02
CA SER A 38 -3.69 5.99 10.17
C SER A 38 -4.36 5.26 8.99
N GLY A 39 -5.22 4.29 9.30
CA GLY A 39 -5.94 3.49 8.30
C GLY A 39 -5.14 2.33 7.69
N VAL A 40 -3.92 2.06 8.14
CA VAL A 40 -3.09 0.94 7.66
C VAL A 40 -2.98 -0.14 8.73
N HIS A 41 -3.27 -1.39 8.37
CA HIS A 41 -2.96 -2.55 9.20
C HIS A 41 -1.50 -2.94 9.01
N ILE A 42 -0.66 -2.68 10.01
CA ILE A 42 0.77 -2.99 9.95
C ILE A 42 1.02 -4.35 10.59
N LEU A 43 1.61 -5.27 9.83
CA LEU A 43 2.14 -6.54 10.30
C LEU A 43 3.67 -6.49 10.25
N ARG A 44 4.31 -6.66 11.40
CA ARG A 44 5.76 -6.88 11.43
C ARG A 44 6.05 -8.37 11.35
N GLY A 45 6.84 -8.78 10.38
CA GLY A 45 7.22 -10.17 10.20
C GLY A 45 7.98 -10.40 8.90
N ASP A 46 8.64 -11.55 8.83
CA ASP A 46 9.25 -12.02 7.59
C ASP A 46 8.12 -12.44 6.62
N PHE A 47 8.01 -11.75 5.49
CA PHE A 47 7.00 -12.02 4.46
C PHE A 47 7.10 -13.43 3.88
N THR A 48 8.29 -14.04 3.88
CA THR A 48 8.50 -15.40 3.38
C THR A 48 8.06 -16.48 4.38
N SER A 49 7.80 -16.11 5.63
CA SER A 49 7.44 -17.07 6.67
C SER A 49 5.97 -17.50 6.60
N PRO A 50 5.66 -18.79 6.87
CA PRO A 50 4.28 -19.28 6.88
C PRO A 50 3.36 -18.58 7.89
N SER A 51 3.91 -18.14 9.02
CA SER A 51 3.15 -17.45 10.06
C SER A 51 2.72 -16.04 9.64
N THR A 52 3.58 -15.29 8.95
CA THR A 52 3.21 -14.00 8.35
C THR A 52 2.19 -14.21 7.24
N HIS A 53 2.37 -15.22 6.38
CA HIS A 53 1.42 -15.54 5.33
C HIS A 53 0.01 -15.81 5.88
N ALA A 54 -0.12 -16.65 6.92
CA ALA A 54 -1.42 -16.93 7.55
C ALA A 54 -2.11 -15.67 8.09
N ARG A 55 -1.36 -14.75 8.71
CA ARG A 55 -1.88 -13.47 9.22
C ARG A 55 -2.32 -12.53 8.11
N VAL A 56 -1.55 -12.46 7.02
CA VAL A 56 -1.92 -11.67 5.84
C VAL A 56 -3.19 -12.24 5.22
N SER A 57 -3.28 -13.57 5.06
CA SER A 57 -4.48 -14.23 4.50
C SER A 57 -5.73 -13.95 5.34
N GLU A 58 -5.63 -13.99 6.67
CA GLU A 58 -6.74 -13.63 7.56
C GLU A 58 -7.19 -12.17 7.38
N LEU A 59 -6.24 -11.24 7.21
CA LEU A 59 -6.58 -9.84 6.95
C LEU A 59 -7.15 -9.63 5.54
N VAL A 60 -6.67 -10.34 4.52
CA VAL A 60 -7.18 -10.22 3.15
C VAL A 60 -8.61 -10.78 3.06
N GLY A 61 -8.86 -11.94 3.69
CA GLY A 61 -10.14 -12.63 3.62
C GLY A 61 -10.48 -13.11 2.20
N ASP A 62 -11.74 -13.53 2.01
CA ASP A 62 -12.17 -14.21 0.77
C ASP A 62 -12.23 -13.30 -0.47
N ARG A 63 -12.24 -11.98 -0.28
CA ARG A 63 -12.27 -11.02 -1.39
C ARG A 63 -10.94 -10.91 -2.14
N GLY A 64 -9.84 -11.39 -1.57
CA GLY A 64 -8.52 -11.24 -2.18
C GLY A 64 -8.01 -9.80 -2.16
N VAL A 65 -6.97 -9.53 -2.97
CA VAL A 65 -6.31 -8.23 -3.08
C VAL A 65 -6.47 -7.68 -4.49
N ASP A 66 -6.81 -6.39 -4.61
CA ASP A 66 -6.88 -5.71 -5.91
C ASP A 66 -5.49 -5.35 -6.43
N VAL A 67 -4.60 -4.94 -5.52
CA VAL A 67 -3.24 -4.44 -5.83
C VAL A 67 -2.26 -4.94 -4.79
N VAL A 68 -1.10 -5.38 -5.25
CA VAL A 68 0.07 -5.67 -4.41
C VAL A 68 1.21 -4.77 -4.87
N LEU A 69 1.83 -4.08 -3.92
CA LEU A 69 3.04 -3.31 -4.11
C LEU A 69 4.16 -3.95 -3.31
N SER A 70 5.34 -4.07 -3.92
CA SER A 70 6.53 -4.58 -3.24
C SER A 70 7.74 -3.75 -3.62
N ASP A 71 8.44 -3.28 -2.60
CA ASP A 71 9.76 -2.65 -2.69
C ASP A 71 10.74 -3.41 -1.80
N MET A 72 10.69 -4.76 -1.85
CA MET A 72 11.65 -5.63 -1.16
C MET A 72 13.00 -5.60 -1.85
N CYS A 73 13.67 -4.46 -1.80
CA CYS A 73 15.05 -4.32 -2.24
C CYS A 73 15.99 -4.69 -1.07
N ALA A 74 17.04 -5.47 -1.35
CA ALA A 74 18.07 -5.75 -0.36
C ALA A 74 18.91 -4.49 -0.11
N ASN A 75 19.54 -4.41 1.07
CA ASN A 75 20.61 -3.42 1.26
C ASN A 75 21.66 -3.60 0.16
N LEU A 76 21.98 -2.52 -0.55
CA LEU A 76 23.02 -2.50 -1.56
C LEU A 76 24.37 -2.80 -0.89
N SER A 77 24.85 -4.04 -1.04
CA SER A 77 26.20 -4.44 -0.65
C SER A 77 27.13 -4.18 -1.83
N GLY A 78 27.49 -2.91 -2.07
CA GLY A 78 28.53 -2.52 -3.02
C GLY A 78 29.84 -2.13 -2.31
N PRO A 79 30.99 -2.12 -3.02
CA PRO A 79 32.24 -1.53 -2.54
C PRO A 79 32.14 -0.01 -2.37
#